data_AF-A0A151JIS6-F1
#
_entry.id   AF-A0A151JIS6-F1
#
_cell.length_a   1.000
_cell.length_b   1.000
_cell.length_c   1.000
_cell.angle_alpha   90.00
_cell.angle_beta   90.00
_cell.angle_gamma   90.00
#
_symmetry.space_group_name_H-M   'P 1'
#
loop_
_entity.id
_entity.type
_entity.pdbx_description
1 polymer ?
#
loop_
_entity_poly.entity_id
_entity_poly.type
_entity_poly.pdbx_seq_one_letter_code
_entity_poly.pdbx_strand_id
1 'polypeptide(L)'
;MTYKKAILSAVLAIVGGLILTQVDVSPAISFVLGVVCTFFIFTFLNDTPTPSNDDPAIATKTLYVGNLPYKSNETDIRQLFAQHGEVYAVRLMKDKRTGKRRGFGFVVMASTDAQQAVDALNEKEYIQRTLKVRIANDPKPQEADTPLSD
;
A
#
# COMPACT_ATOMS: atom_id res chain seq x y z
N MET A 1 -8.09 -9.84 -15.18
CA MET A 1 -7.35 -10.73 -14.25
C MET A 1 -8.03 -10.89 -12.88
N THR A 2 -8.85 -9.93 -12.44
CA THR A 2 -9.57 -9.95 -11.14
C THR A 2 -10.63 -11.06 -11.02
N TYR A 3 -11.42 -11.32 -12.06
CA TYR A 3 -12.49 -12.33 -12.00
C TYR A 3 -11.98 -13.77 -11.96
N LYS A 4 -10.80 -14.07 -12.55
CA LYS A 4 -10.16 -15.40 -12.43
C LYS A 4 -9.74 -15.69 -10.98
N LYS A 5 -9.25 -14.68 -10.26
CA LYS A 5 -8.88 -14.80 -8.83
C LYS A 5 -10.12 -14.97 -7.94
N ALA A 6 -11.21 -14.26 -8.24
CA ALA A 6 -12.48 -14.35 -7.50
C ALA A 6 -13.21 -15.69 -7.72
N ILE A 7 -13.19 -16.23 -8.95
CA ILE A 7 -13.77 -17.54 -9.24
C ILE A 7 -12.97 -18.64 -8.51
N LEU A 8 -11.64 -18.54 -8.49
CA LEU A 8 -10.79 -19.51 -7.78
C LEU A 8 -11.04 -19.50 -6.26
N SER A 9 -11.20 -18.33 -5.64
CA SER A 9 -11.51 -18.24 -4.20
C SER A 9 -12.88 -18.78 -3.85
N ALA A 10 -13.89 -18.55 -4.71
CA ALA A 10 -15.24 -19.10 -4.51
C ALA A 10 -15.25 -20.63 -4.60
N VAL A 11 -14.53 -21.20 -5.57
CA VAL A 11 -14.42 -22.66 -5.72
C VAL A 11 -13.70 -23.29 -4.53
N LEU A 12 -12.60 -22.68 -4.05
CA LEU A 12 -11.87 -23.17 -2.89
C LEU A 12 -12.71 -23.13 -1.60
N ALA A 13 -13.52 -22.09 -1.40
CA ALA A 13 -14.41 -21.98 -0.24
C ALA A 13 -15.51 -23.05 -0.25
N ILE A 14 -16.11 -23.32 -1.40
CA ILE A 14 -17.17 -24.34 -1.54
C ILE A 14 -16.58 -25.74 -1.32
N VAL A 15 -15.44 -26.05 -1.92
CA VAL A 15 -14.76 -27.35 -1.78
C VAL A 15 -14.26 -27.55 -0.35
N GLY A 16 -13.63 -26.52 0.25
CA GLY A 16 -13.17 -26.56 1.64
C GLY A 16 -14.33 -26.75 2.63
N GLY A 17 -15.44 -26.04 2.43
CA GLY A 17 -16.65 -26.20 3.26
C GLY A 17 -17.26 -27.58 3.15
N LEU A 18 -17.34 -28.15 1.94
CA LEU A 18 -17.89 -29.48 1.71
C LEU A 18 -17.00 -30.58 2.34
N ILE A 19 -15.68 -30.47 2.20
CA ILE A 19 -14.72 -31.41 2.82
C ILE A 19 -14.78 -31.32 4.35
N LEU A 20 -14.93 -30.12 4.93
CA LEU A 20 -15.07 -29.95 6.39
C LEU A 20 -16.30 -30.67 6.96
N THR A 21 -17.38 -30.80 6.20
CA THR A 21 -18.60 -31.50 6.67
C THR A 21 -18.47 -33.03 6.68
N GLN A 22 -17.46 -33.59 6.00
CA GLN A 22 -17.26 -35.04 5.90
C GLN A 22 -16.15 -35.57 6.82
N VAL A 23 -15.39 -34.67 7.48
CA VAL A 23 -14.28 -35.04 8.36
C VAL A 23 -14.69 -34.73 9.80
N ASP A 24 -14.73 -35.77 10.64
CA ASP A 24 -14.98 -35.65 12.07
C ASP A 24 -13.72 -35.05 12.75
N VAL A 25 -13.59 -33.73 12.69
CA VAL A 25 -12.48 -32.99 13.28
C VAL A 25 -12.74 -32.77 14.77
N SER A 26 -11.83 -33.27 15.60
CA SER A 26 -11.86 -33.00 17.04
C SER A 26 -11.89 -31.48 17.31
N PRO A 27 -12.62 -30.98 18.33
CA PRO A 27 -12.65 -29.56 18.66
C PRO A 27 -11.27 -28.91 18.83
N ALA A 28 -10.27 -29.67 19.25
CA ALA A 28 -8.88 -29.21 19.34
C ALA A 28 -8.26 -28.91 17.96
N ILE A 29 -8.55 -29.74 16.96
CA ILE A 29 -8.06 -29.59 15.58
C ILE A 29 -8.72 -28.35 14.93
N SER A 30 -10.01 -28.14 15.16
CA SER A 30 -10.75 -26.97 14.68
C SER A 30 -10.20 -25.66 15.24
N PHE A 31 -9.81 -25.65 16.53
CA PHE A 31 -9.21 -24.46 17.13
C PHE A 31 -7.84 -24.13 16.51
N VAL A 32 -6.99 -25.14 16.30
CA VAL A 32 -5.65 -24.95 15.70
C VAL A 32 -5.76 -24.50 14.25
N LEU A 33 -6.62 -25.13 13.44
CA LEU A 33 -6.84 -24.73 12.06
C LEU A 33 -7.48 -23.34 11.96
N GLY A 34 -8.37 -23.00 12.88
CA GLY A 34 -8.96 -21.66 12.98
C GLY A 34 -7.91 -20.57 13.19
N VAL A 35 -6.98 -20.77 14.14
CA VAL A 35 -5.90 -19.81 14.44
C VAL A 35 -4.89 -19.71 13.29
N VAL A 36 -4.54 -20.82 12.65
CA VAL A 36 -3.61 -20.83 11.50
C VAL A 36 -4.26 -20.17 10.28
N CYS A 37 -5.53 -20.45 10.01
CA CYS A 37 -6.28 -19.80 8.94
C CYS A 37 -6.45 -18.30 9.19
N THR A 38 -6.79 -17.87 10.41
CA THR A 38 -6.92 -16.42 10.70
C THR A 38 -5.57 -15.71 10.60
N PHE A 39 -4.47 -16.36 10.98
CA PHE A 39 -3.12 -15.84 10.78
C PHE A 39 -2.74 -15.72 9.29
N PHE A 40 -3.04 -16.74 8.49
CA PHE A 40 -2.79 -16.71 7.04
C PHE A 40 -3.70 -15.71 6.32
N ILE A 41 -4.98 -15.62 6.71
CA ILE A 41 -5.94 -14.65 6.20
C ILE A 41 -5.50 -13.23 6.58
N PHE A 42 -5.05 -12.98 7.81
CA PHE A 42 -4.51 -11.68 8.22
C PHE A 42 -3.24 -11.30 7.43
N THR A 43 -2.38 -12.28 7.14
CA THR A 43 -1.19 -12.08 6.30
C THR A 43 -1.56 -11.83 4.83
N PHE A 44 -2.63 -12.45 4.32
CA PHE A 44 -3.01 -12.35 2.90
C PHE A 44 -4.01 -11.23 2.60
N LEU A 45 -4.67 -10.66 3.61
CA LEU A 45 -5.56 -9.49 3.47
C LEU A 45 -4.89 -8.15 3.79
N ASN A 46 -3.83 -8.14 4.60
CA ASN A 46 -3.07 -6.92 4.87
C ASN A 46 -1.76 -6.92 4.05
N ASP A 47 -1.86 -6.56 2.77
CA ASP A 47 -0.73 -6.02 2.01
C ASP A 47 -0.36 -4.63 2.56
N THR A 48 0.12 -4.57 3.80
CA THR A 48 0.91 -3.45 4.29
C THR A 48 2.32 -3.97 4.51
N PRO A 49 3.26 -3.73 3.57
CA PRO A 49 4.66 -3.85 3.88
C PRO A 49 4.96 -2.76 4.90
N THR A 50 5.04 -3.13 6.18
CA THR A 50 5.72 -2.34 7.19
C THR A 50 7.16 -2.19 6.69
N PRO A 51 7.71 -0.98 6.52
CA PRO A 51 9.10 -0.81 6.12
C PRO A 51 9.99 -1.22 7.30
N SER A 52 10.32 -2.50 7.39
CA SER A 52 11.47 -3.00 8.14
C SER A 52 12.72 -2.49 7.43
N ASN A 53 13.51 -1.66 8.11
CA ASN A 53 14.73 -1.03 7.58
C ASN A 53 15.91 -2.01 7.37
N ASP A 54 15.65 -3.32 7.30
CA ASP A 54 16.68 -4.37 7.32
C ASP A 54 16.51 -5.42 6.19
N ASP A 55 15.82 -5.07 5.10
CA ASP A 55 15.81 -5.88 3.87
C ASP A 55 16.97 -5.47 2.95
N PRO A 56 17.57 -6.41 2.18
CA PRO A 56 18.75 -6.16 1.35
C PRO A 56 18.50 -4.95 0.45
N ALA A 57 19.25 -3.86 0.68
CA ALA A 57 19.05 -2.52 0.13
C ALA A 57 18.47 -2.51 -1.30
N ILE A 58 17.15 -2.64 -1.41
CA ILE A 58 16.45 -2.38 -2.66
C ILE A 58 16.59 -0.88 -2.84
N ALA A 59 17.39 -0.48 -3.83
CA ALA A 59 17.59 0.93 -4.12
C ALA A 59 16.22 1.54 -4.45
N THR A 60 15.66 2.30 -3.52
CA THR A 60 14.40 3.01 -3.68
C THR A 60 14.64 4.50 -3.75
N LYS A 61 13.70 5.22 -4.36
CA LYS A 61 13.68 6.69 -4.39
C LYS A 61 12.31 7.19 -3.99
N THR A 62 12.32 8.28 -3.24
CA THR A 62 11.10 9.01 -2.89
C THR A 62 10.80 10.05 -3.96
N LEU A 63 9.57 10.10 -4.43
CA LEU A 63 9.05 11.11 -5.35
C LEU A 63 8.10 12.04 -4.60
N TYR A 64 8.24 13.35 -4.82
CA TYR A 64 7.29 14.36 -4.42
C TYR A 64 6.20 14.48 -5.49
N VAL A 65 4.94 14.49 -5.07
CA VAL A 65 3.77 14.62 -5.93
C VAL A 65 2.92 15.79 -5.45
N GLY A 66 2.91 16.87 -6.21
CA GLY A 66 2.21 18.12 -5.91
C GLY A 66 1.03 18.38 -6.84
N ASN A 67 0.22 19.37 -6.43
CA ASN A 67 -1.00 19.80 -7.11
C ASN A 67 -2.07 18.71 -7.25
N LEU A 68 -2.05 17.73 -6.35
CA LEU A 68 -3.02 16.64 -6.31
C LEU A 68 -4.44 17.18 -6.05
N PRO A 69 -5.46 16.63 -6.73
CA PRO A 69 -6.85 16.91 -6.41
C PRO A 69 -7.16 16.57 -4.95
N TYR A 70 -7.89 17.45 -4.27
CA TYR A 70 -8.27 17.22 -2.87
C TYR A 70 -9.12 15.96 -2.69
N LYS A 71 -9.78 15.47 -3.75
CA LYS A 71 -10.54 14.21 -3.71
C LYS A 71 -9.69 12.95 -3.88
N SER A 72 -8.43 13.07 -4.31
CA SER A 72 -7.56 11.91 -4.55
C SER A 72 -7.10 11.25 -3.25
N ASN A 73 -7.25 9.93 -3.21
CA ASN A 73 -6.88 9.07 -2.11
C ASN A 73 -5.54 8.40 -2.37
N GLU A 74 -4.98 7.78 -1.33
CA GLU A 74 -3.71 7.05 -1.42
C GLU A 74 -3.77 5.93 -2.46
N THR A 75 -4.89 5.19 -2.52
CA THR A 75 -5.14 4.13 -3.49
C THR A 75 -5.08 4.64 -4.92
N ASP A 76 -5.68 5.81 -5.20
CA ASP A 76 -5.70 6.40 -6.54
C ASP A 76 -4.29 6.75 -7.01
N ILE A 77 -3.48 7.32 -6.09
CA ILE A 77 -2.10 7.69 -6.39
C ILE A 77 -1.25 6.43 -6.54
N ARG A 78 -1.39 5.43 -5.67
CA ARG A 78 -0.72 4.13 -5.82
C ARG A 78 -1.01 3.51 -7.19
N GLN A 79 -2.27 3.49 -7.60
CA GLN A 79 -2.68 2.91 -8.89
C GLN A 79 -2.12 3.71 -10.08
N LEU A 80 -2.07 5.04 -9.98
CA LEU A 80 -1.50 5.89 -11.01
C LEU A 80 0.00 5.63 -11.19
N PHE A 81 0.75 5.55 -10.10
CA PHE A 81 2.20 5.33 -10.13
C PHE A 81 2.56 3.87 -10.44
N ALA A 82 1.71 2.90 -10.07
CA ALA A 82 1.90 1.48 -10.38
C ALA A 82 1.90 1.15 -11.88
N GLN A 83 1.41 2.06 -12.73
CA GLN A 83 1.51 1.92 -14.20
C GLN A 83 2.93 2.18 -14.72
N HIS A 84 3.78 2.82 -13.92
CA HIS A 84 5.11 3.28 -14.30
C HIS A 84 6.23 2.54 -13.56
N GLY A 85 5.90 1.69 -12.57
CA GLY A 85 6.87 0.91 -11.82
C GLY A 85 6.33 0.35 -10.52
N GLU A 86 7.20 -0.27 -9.73
CA GLU A 86 6.84 -0.79 -8.41
C GLU A 86 6.72 0.32 -7.37
N VAL A 87 5.58 0.37 -6.67
CA VAL A 87 5.28 1.34 -5.61
C VAL A 87 5.29 0.66 -4.25
N TYR A 88 6.26 1.01 -3.41
CA TYR A 88 6.40 0.48 -2.06
C TYR A 88 5.47 1.19 -1.07
N ALA A 89 5.49 2.52 -1.06
CA ALA A 89 4.71 3.32 -0.12
C ALA A 89 4.16 4.59 -0.76
N VAL A 90 3.00 5.06 -0.27
CA VAL A 90 2.41 6.34 -0.65
C VAL A 90 2.00 7.05 0.64
N ARG A 91 2.29 8.35 0.74
CA ARG A 91 1.96 9.16 1.92
C ARG A 91 1.40 10.50 1.49
N LEU A 92 0.09 10.71 1.67
CA LEU A 92 -0.56 11.98 1.35
C LEU A 92 -0.56 12.92 2.56
N MET A 93 -0.14 14.18 2.36
CA MET A 93 -0.09 15.15 3.46
C MET A 93 -1.45 15.78 3.70
N LYS A 94 -1.85 15.77 4.97
CA LYS A 94 -3.03 16.44 5.49
C LYS A 94 -2.60 17.52 6.48
N ASP A 95 -3.37 18.59 6.54
CA ASP A 95 -3.24 19.61 7.56
C ASP A 95 -3.64 19.03 8.92
N LYS A 96 -2.76 19.08 9.91
CA LYS A 96 -2.99 18.49 11.23
C LYS A 96 -4.10 19.20 12.02
N ARG A 97 -4.34 20.48 11.75
CA ARG A 97 -5.33 21.31 12.47
C ARG A 97 -6.71 21.21 11.85
N THR A 98 -6.79 21.17 10.51
CA THR A 98 -8.07 21.18 9.78
C THR A 98 -8.47 19.83 9.19
N GLY A 99 -7.57 18.84 9.17
CA GLY A 99 -7.76 17.55 8.52
C GLY A 99 -7.84 17.61 6.99
N LYS A 100 -7.82 18.81 6.40
CA LYS A 100 -7.93 19.00 4.94
C LYS A 100 -6.64 18.53 4.26
N ARG A 101 -6.79 17.91 3.09
CA ARG A 101 -5.65 17.48 2.27
C ARG A 101 -4.92 18.71 1.74
N ARG A 102 -3.59 18.69 1.83
CA ARG A 102 -2.75 19.81 1.36
C ARG A 102 -2.52 19.80 -0.15
N GLY A 103 -3.03 18.79 -0.86
CA GLY A 103 -2.87 18.65 -2.31
C GLY A 103 -1.45 18.23 -2.71
N PHE A 104 -0.72 17.56 -1.81
CA PHE A 104 0.57 16.96 -2.13
C PHE A 104 0.85 15.72 -1.27
N GLY A 105 1.81 14.91 -1.70
CA GLY A 105 2.27 13.71 -1.00
C GLY A 105 3.61 13.22 -1.50
N PHE A 106 4.01 12.07 -0.98
CA PHE A 106 5.25 11.37 -1.29
C PHE A 106 4.95 9.94 -1.74
N VAL A 107 5.71 9.44 -2.70
CA VAL A 107 5.60 8.07 -3.22
C VAL A 107 6.99 7.45 -3.21
N VAL A 108 7.15 6.27 -2.61
CA VAL A 108 8.40 5.52 -2.60
C VAL A 108 8.32 4.46 -3.70
N MET A 109 9.24 4.51 -4.65
CA MET A 109 9.32 3.61 -5.79
C MET A 109 10.72 3.00 -5.93
N ALA A 110 10.84 1.96 -6.76
CA ALA A 110 12.14 1.45 -7.19
C ALA A 110 12.96 2.57 -7.86
N SER A 111 14.25 2.67 -7.54
CA SER A 111 15.15 3.72 -8.03
C SER A 111 15.27 3.71 -9.56
N THR A 112 15.18 2.52 -10.17
CA THR A 112 15.17 2.32 -11.64
C THR A 112 13.97 2.97 -12.30
N ASP A 113 12.80 2.90 -11.66
CA ASP A 113 11.52 3.30 -12.24
C ASP A 113 11.17 4.76 -11.90
N ALA A 114 11.78 5.29 -10.83
CA ALA A 114 11.50 6.61 -10.29
C ALA A 114 11.65 7.73 -11.35
N GLN A 115 12.68 7.65 -12.19
CA GLN A 115 12.90 8.66 -13.24
C GLN A 115 11.83 8.58 -14.33
N GLN A 116 11.49 7.37 -14.78
CA GLN A 116 10.44 7.16 -15.78
C GLN A 116 9.07 7.63 -15.27
N ALA A 117 8.74 7.39 -14.01
CA ALA A 117 7.52 7.87 -13.40
C ALA A 117 7.47 9.42 -13.34
N VAL A 118 8.60 10.07 -13.04
CA VAL A 118 8.71 11.54 -13.09
C VAL A 118 8.46 12.05 -14.51
N ASP A 119 9.14 11.50 -15.51
CA ASP A 119 9.06 11.99 -16.89
C ASP A 119 7.65 11.77 -17.50
N ALA A 120 6.96 10.70 -17.09
CA ALA A 120 5.62 10.38 -17.60
C ALA A 120 4.48 11.12 -16.89
N LEU A 121 4.64 11.49 -15.62
CA LEU A 121 3.56 12.06 -14.80
C LEU A 121 3.76 13.54 -14.47
N ASN A 122 4.99 14.07 -14.55
CA ASN A 122 5.22 15.48 -14.36
C ASN A 122 4.52 16.29 -15.47
N GLU A 123 3.81 17.35 -15.09
CA GLU A 123 3.00 18.19 -15.98
C GLU A 123 1.81 17.50 -16.67
N LYS A 124 1.50 16.27 -16.27
CA LYS A 124 0.32 15.55 -16.78
C LYS A 124 -0.96 16.07 -16.11
N GLU A 125 -2.02 16.21 -16.89
CA GLU A 125 -3.34 16.53 -16.33
C GLU A 125 -3.98 15.31 -15.66
N TYR A 126 -4.41 15.49 -14.41
CA TYR A 126 -5.12 14.50 -13.62
C TYR A 126 -6.28 15.15 -12.88
N ILE A 127 -7.52 14.78 -13.24
CA ILE A 127 -8.76 15.32 -12.66
C ILE A 127 -8.74 16.86 -12.67
N GLN A 128 -8.52 17.45 -13.86
CA GLN A 128 -8.48 18.90 -14.10
C GLN A 128 -7.38 19.64 -13.34
N ARG A 129 -6.34 18.94 -12.88
CA ARG A 129 -5.16 19.54 -12.24
C ARG A 129 -3.89 19.00 -12.85
N THR A 130 -2.94 19.88 -13.15
CA THR A 130 -1.63 19.52 -13.66
C THR A 130 -0.74 19.01 -12.53
N LEU A 131 -0.38 17.73 -12.55
CA LEU A 131 0.50 17.14 -11.53
C LEU A 131 1.90 17.75 -11.59
N LYS A 132 2.53 17.87 -10.43
CA LYS A 132 3.97 18.22 -10.33
C LYS A 132 4.69 17.06 -9.67
N VAL A 133 5.48 16.32 -10.44
CA VAL A 133 6.19 15.13 -9.96
C VAL A 133 7.69 15.37 -10.05
N ARG A 134 8.42 15.13 -8.95
CA ARG A 134 9.87 15.37 -8.87
C ARG A 134 10.49 14.34 -7.94
N ILE A 135 11.78 14.05 -8.11
CA ILE A 135 12.56 13.32 -7.11
C ILE A 135 12.53 14.16 -5.81
N ALA A 136 12.09 13.56 -4.71
CA ALA A 136 12.10 14.22 -3.41
C ALA A 136 13.49 14.14 -2.80
N ASN A 137 13.90 15.20 -2.11
CA ASN A 137 14.97 15.09 -1.13
C ASN A 137 14.42 14.34 0.08
N ASP A 138 15.27 13.54 0.73
CA ASP A 138 14.86 12.69 1.84
C ASP A 138 13.99 13.46 2.84
N PRO A 139 12.76 12.99 3.12
CA PRO A 139 11.95 13.61 4.14
C PRO A 139 12.73 13.44 5.45
N LYS A 140 13.14 14.57 6.05
CA LYS A 140 13.69 14.56 7.42
C LYS A 140 12.78 13.66 8.26
N PRO A 141 13.33 12.59 8.89
CA PRO A 141 12.57 11.80 9.84
C PRO A 141 11.89 12.77 10.78
N GLN A 142 10.57 12.70 10.84
CA GLN A 142 9.85 13.50 11.81
C GLN A 142 10.16 12.83 13.14
N GLU A 143 11.15 13.37 13.85
CA GLU A 143 11.53 12.99 15.22
C GLU A 143 10.22 12.84 15.99
N ALA A 144 9.85 11.59 16.22
CA ALA A 144 8.67 11.25 16.99
C ALA A 144 8.94 11.78 18.40
N ASP A 145 8.03 12.62 18.88
CA ASP A 145 8.08 13.28 20.19
C ASP A 145 8.69 12.34 21.23
N THR A 146 9.96 12.57 21.57
CA THR A 146 10.59 11.92 22.71
C THR A 146 9.83 12.44 23.92
N PRO A 147 9.11 11.60 24.69
CA PRO A 147 8.50 12.08 25.92
C PRO A 147 9.63 12.62 26.77
N LEU A 148 9.54 13.89 27.17
CA LEU A 148 10.43 14.41 28.20
C LEU A 148 10.28 13.50 29.42
N SER A 149 11.34 12.78 29.75
CA SER A 149 11.48 12.14 31.05
C SER A 149 11.61 13.24 32.10
N ASP A 150 10.57 13.41 32.91
CA ASP A 150 10.65 14.11 34.21
C ASP A 150 11.70 13.47 35.13
#